data_AF-A0A6S7FQ77-F1
#
_entry.id   AF-A0A6S7FQ77-F1
#
_cell.length_a   1.000
_cell.length_b   1.000
_cell.length_c   1.000
_cell.angle_alpha   90.00
_cell.angle_beta   90.00
_cell.angle_gamma   90.00
#
_symmetry.space_group_name_H-M   'P 1'
#
loop_
_entity.id
_entity.type
_entity.pdbx_description
1 polymer ?
#
loop_
_entity_poly.entity_id
_entity_poly.type
_entity_poly.pdbx_seq_one_letter_code
_entity_poly.pdbx_strand_id
1 'polypeptide(L)' 'MHSLRTIPAWIKANGKRIKVNAVFDDASNETFLNEEVARFLGLSGKWQDVQVHMLNDAVETFKSIPLKVEIESTDRQFLR' A
#
# COMPACT_ATOMS: atom_id res chain seq x y z
N MET A 1 14.46 16.25 -3.00
CA MET A 1 14.64 15.67 -1.65
C MET A 1 13.56 14.62 -1.49
N HIS A 2 13.89 13.37 -1.81
CA HIS A 2 13.00 12.22 -1.61
C HIS A 2 12.98 11.93 -0.11
N SER A 3 11.83 12.02 0.52
CA SER A 3 11.71 11.88 1.97
C SER A 3 10.62 10.88 2.27
N LEU A 4 11.05 9.68 2.72
CA LEU A 4 10.15 8.73 3.34
C LEU A 4 9.58 9.36 4.60
N ARG A 5 8.27 9.53 4.64
CA ARG A 5 7.58 10.01 5.83
C ARG A 5 6.39 9.12 6.15
N THR A 6 6.17 8.90 7.43
CA THR A 6 4.97 8.21 7.90
C THR A 6 3.84 9.22 7.98
N ILE A 7 2.78 8.99 7.20
CA ILE A 7 1.57 9.81 7.20
C ILE A 7 0.35 8.94 7.53
N PRO A 8 -0.58 9.46 8.33
CA PRO A 8 -1.83 8.77 8.55
C PRO A 8 -2.67 8.78 7.26
N ALA A 9 -3.21 7.62 6.90
CA ALA A 9 -4.02 7.42 5.71
C ALA A 9 -5.25 6.57 6.04
N TRP A 10 -6.35 6.84 5.34
CA TRP A 10 -7.52 5.98 5.37
C TRP A 10 -7.47 5.01 4.21
N ILE A 11 -7.67 3.72 4.49
CA ILE A 11 -7.82 2.68 3.46
C ILE A 11 -9.25 2.17 3.51
N LYS A 12 -9.89 2.10 2.34
CA LYS A 12 -11.26 1.65 2.16
C LYS A 12 -11.33 0.51 1.17
N ALA A 13 -12.12 -0.49 1.52
CA ALA A 13 -12.56 -1.55 0.63
C ALA A 13 -13.77 -2.28 1.24
N ASN A 14 -14.61 -2.87 0.39
CA ASN A 14 -15.75 -3.71 0.81
C ASN A 14 -16.66 -3.05 1.88
N GLY A 15 -16.89 -1.73 1.79
CA GLY A 15 -17.69 -0.98 2.75
C GLY A 15 -17.05 -0.79 4.12
N LYS A 16 -15.81 -1.25 4.33
CA LYS A 16 -15.02 -1.06 5.55
C LYS A 16 -13.97 0.02 5.34
N ARG A 17 -13.57 0.66 6.45
CA ARG A 17 -12.55 1.71 6.47
C ARG A 17 -11.67 1.56 7.70
N ILE A 18 -10.36 1.73 7.53
CA ILE A 18 -9.38 1.70 8.62
C ILE A 18 -8.35 2.82 8.46
N LYS A 19 -7.97 3.44 9.59
CA LYS A 19 -6.88 4.41 9.63
C LYS A 19 -5.58 3.66 9.90
N VAL A 20 -4.58 3.87 9.05
CA VAL A 20 -3.25 3.29 9.21
C VAL A 20 -2.19 4.37 9.16
N ASN A 21 -1.02 4.07 9.69
CA ASN A 21 0.18 4.86 9.44
C ASN A 21 0.85 4.26 8.20
N ALA A 22 0.85 5.02 7.10
CA ALA A 22 1.45 4.60 5.84
C ALA A 22 2.79 5.30 5.63
N VAL A 23 3.77 4.57 5.10
CA VAL A 23 5.01 5.19 4.61
C VAL A 23 4.72 5.76 3.23
N PHE A 24 4.84 7.08 3.07
CA PHE A 24 4.72 7.72 1.78
C PHE A 24 6.09 7.66 1.08
N ASP A 25 6.14 6.90 0.01
CA ASP A 25 7.32 6.70 -0.83
C ASP A 25 7.02 7.18 -2.24
N ASP A 26 7.66 8.29 -2.63
CA ASP A 26 7.55 8.92 -3.93
C ASP A 26 8.36 8.19 -5.03
N ALA A 27 9.21 7.23 -4.67
CA ALA A 27 9.95 6.40 -5.61
C ALA A 27 9.20 5.11 -5.99
N SER A 28 8.16 4.74 -5.23
CA SER A 28 7.37 3.52 -5.48
C SER A 28 6.20 3.79 -6.43
N ASN A 29 5.97 2.86 -7.35
CA ASN A 29 4.85 2.91 -8.30
C ASN A 29 3.58 2.22 -7.77
N GLU A 30 3.71 1.38 -6.76
CA GLU A 30 2.64 0.54 -6.22
C GLU A 30 2.56 0.66 -4.69
N THR A 31 1.37 0.43 -4.13
CA THR A 31 1.16 0.41 -2.68
C THR A 31 1.13 -1.01 -2.15
N PHE A 32 1.94 -1.28 -1.12
CA PHE A 32 1.93 -2.54 -0.40
C PHE A 32 1.11 -2.44 0.89
N LEU A 33 0.20 -3.39 1.09
CA LEU A 33 -0.68 -3.46 2.25
C LEU A 33 -0.30 -4.66 3.12
N ASN A 34 -0.22 -4.46 4.44
CA ASN A 34 -0.05 -5.56 5.39
C ASN A 34 -1.28 -6.49 5.36
N GLU A 35 -1.05 -7.81 5.45
CA GLU A 35 -2.10 -8.83 5.40
C GLU A 35 -3.19 -8.63 6.47
N GLU A 36 -2.84 -8.18 7.67
CA GLU A 36 -3.81 -7.91 8.74
C GLU A 36 -4.79 -6.80 8.35
N VAL A 37 -4.31 -5.75 7.69
CA VAL A 37 -5.15 -4.66 7.17
C VAL A 37 -6.04 -5.18 6.04
N ALA A 38 -5.50 -5.99 5.14
CA ALA A 38 -6.27 -6.63 4.08
C ALA A 38 -7.39 -7.52 4.66
N ARG A 39 -7.06 -8.34 5.67
CA ARG A 39 -7.99 -9.22 6.37
C ARG A 39 -9.10 -8.44 7.08
N PHE A 40 -8.76 -7.34 7.75
CA PHE A 40 -9.75 -6.45 8.37
C PHE A 40 -10.76 -5.93 7.33
N LEU A 41 -10.25 -5.47 6.18
CA LEU A 41 -11.05 -5.00 5.05
C LEU A 41 -11.81 -6.12 4.32
N GLY A 42 -11.60 -7.38 4.70
CA GLY A 42 -12.22 -8.54 4.06
C GLY A 42 -11.74 -8.74 2.62
N LEU A 43 -10.51 -8.30 2.32
CA LEU A 43 -9.87 -8.49 1.03
C LEU A 43 -9.26 -9.89 0.96
N SER A 44 -9.52 -10.58 -0.15
CA SER A 44 -8.95 -11.88 -0.44
C SER A 44 -8.76 -12.02 -1.95
N GLY A 45 -7.94 -12.96 -2.37
CA GLY A 45 -7.66 -13.18 -3.78
C GLY A 45 -6.69 -14.33 -3.97
N LYS A 46 -6.25 -14.50 -5.22
CA LYS A 46 -5.25 -15.51 -5.56
C LYS A 46 -3.86 -14.93 -5.37
N TRP A 47 -2.99 -15.71 -4.72
CA TRP A 47 -1.56 -15.44 -4.67
C TRP A 47 -0.98 -15.42 -6.08
N GLN A 48 -0.17 -14.42 -6.36
CA GLN A 48 0.55 -14.22 -7.60
C GLN A 48 1.99 -13.84 -7.28
N ASP A 49 2.89 -14.22 -8.17
CA ASP A 49 4.28 -13.79 -8.10
C ASP A 49 4.36 -12.35 -8.65
N VAL A 50 4.87 -11.44 -7.84
CA VAL A 50 5.06 -10.03 -8.16
C VAL A 50 6.55 -9.73 -8.13
N GLN A 51 7.08 -9.21 -9.23
CA GLN A 51 8.46 -8.74 -9.30
C GLN A 51 8.55 -7.31 -8.80
N VAL A 52 9.50 -7.05 -7.90
CA VAL A 52 9.76 -5.74 -7.32
C VAL A 52 11.21 -5.37 -7.59
N HIS A 53 11.41 -4.18 -8.14
CA HIS A 53 12.73 -3.60 -8.36
C HIS A 53 13.18 -2.90 -7.08
N MET A 54 14.27 -3.38 -6.51
CA MET A 54 14.84 -2.89 -5.27
C MET A 54 15.85 -1.77 -5.56
N LEU A 55 16.20 -0.99 -4.53
CA LEU A 55 17.16 0.13 -4.66
C LEU A 55 18.59 -0.28 -5.03
N ASN A 56 18.93 -1.57 -4.89
CA ASN A 56 20.24 -2.14 -5.22
C ASN A 56 20.27 -2.78 -6.62
N ASP A 57 19.35 -2.41 -7.51
CA ASP A 57 19.14 -2.98 -8.84
C ASP A 57 18.73 -4.47 -8.85
N ALA A 58 18.49 -5.07 -7.68
CA ALA A 58 17.98 -6.43 -7.60
C ALA A 58 16.50 -6.47 -8.00
N VAL A 59 16.11 -7.56 -8.67
CA VAL A 59 14.72 -7.90 -8.90
C VAL A 59 14.36 -9.06 -7.98
N GLU A 60 13.49 -8.80 -7.02
CA GLU A 60 12.99 -9.83 -6.11
C GLU A 60 11.56 -10.22 -6.48
N THR A 61 11.25 -11.51 -6.34
CA THR A 61 9.91 -12.04 -6.58
C THR A 61 9.24 -12.33 -5.25
N PHE A 62 8.11 -11.67 -5.01
CA PHE A 62 7.30 -11.85 -3.82
C PHE A 62 5.98 -12.51 -4.18
N LYS A 63 5.50 -13.41 -3.33
CA LYS A 63 4.10 -13.82 -3.39
C LYS A 63 3.26 -12.73 -2.76
N SER A 64 2.32 -12.21 -3.54
CA SER A 64 1.37 -11.20 -3.08
C SER A 64 -0.02 -11.47 -3.66
N ILE A 65 -1.03 -10.80 -3.11
CA ILE A 65 -2.38 -10.79 -3.66
C ILE A 65 -2.60 -9.40 -4.26
N PRO A 66 -2.78 -9.28 -5.59
CA PRO A 66 -3.15 -8.00 -6.20
C PRO A 66 -4.56 -7.60 -5.74
N LEU A 67 -4.67 -6.43 -5.12
CA LEU A 67 -5.91 -5.92 -4.54
C LEU A 67 -6.21 -4.52 -5.08
N LYS A 68 -7.49 -4.20 -5.24
CA LYS A 68 -7.94 -2.82 -5.46
C LYS A 68 -8.45 -2.25 -4.15
N VAL A 69 -7.89 -1.11 -3.76
CA VAL A 69 -8.26 -0.36 -2.55
C VAL A 69 -8.37 1.11 -2.88
N GLU A 70 -9.20 1.82 -2.12
CA GLU A 70 -9.25 3.27 -2.15
C GLU A 70 -8.43 3.83 -0.99
N ILE A 71 -7.55 4.79 -1.28
CA ILE A 71 -6.71 5.47 -0.29
C ILE A 71 -7.15 6.92 -0.20
N GLU A 72 -7.36 7.41 1.01
CA GLU A 72 -7.72 8.80 1.27
C GLU A 72 -6.77 9.43 2.30
N SER A 73 -6.42 10.68 2.03
CA SER A 73 -5.73 11.54 3.00
C SER A 73 -6.59 11.82 4.23
N THR A 74 -5.97 11.91 5.39
CA THR A 74 -6.62 12.38 6.61
C THR A 74 -6.76 13.90 6.69
N ASP A 75 -5.99 14.66 5.91
CA ASP A 75 -5.80 16.11 6.05
C ASP A 75 -5.56 16.87 4.72
N ARG A 76 -5.91 16.24 3.58
CA ARG A 76 -5.67 16.74 2.20
C ARG A 76 -4.19 16.94 1.82
N GLN A 77 -3.21 16.52 2.64
CA GLN A 77 -1.79 16.66 2.32
C GLN A 77 -1.26 15.69 1.25
N PHE A 78 -2.10 14.79 0.72
CA PHE A 78 -1.74 13.93 -0.42
C PHE A 78 -1.87 14.66 -1.76
N LEU A 79 -2.45 15.86 -1.80
CA LEU A 79 -2.49 16.69 -3.01
C LEU A 79 -1.22 17.54 -3.06
N ARG A 80 -0.25 17.11 -3.86
CA ARG A 80 0.75 18.02 -4.43
C ARG A 80 0.96 17.71 -5.89
#